data_AF-A0A9P8VXW3-F1
#
_entry.id   AF-A0A9P8VXW3-F1
#
_cell.length_a   1.000
_cell.length_b   1.000
_cell.length_c   1.000
_cell.angle_alpha   90.00
_cell.angle_beta   90.00
_cell.angle_gamma   90.00
#
_symmetry.space_group_name_H-M   'P 1'
#
loop_
_entity.id
_entity.type
_entity.pdbx_description
1 polymer ?
#
loop_
_entity_poly.entity_id
_entity_poly.type
_entity_poly.pdbx_seq_one_letter_code
_entity_poly.pdbx_strand_id
1 'polypeptide(L)'
;LRNAGWTYQQIADHYHISLRQVQYAVTTQATPRRRSGRPPLLTQLQVEELIEFITASKIGRRMALKKIPQALGWSFSEGAIRTALRRAGY
;
A
#
# COMPACT_ATOMS: atom_id res chain seq x y z
N LEU A 1 29.24 19.45 -1.73
CA LEU A 1 29.25 20.04 -3.10
C LEU A 1 28.53 21.37 -3.16
N ARG A 2 27.23 21.45 -2.82
CA ARG A 2 26.57 22.77 -2.66
C ARG A 2 27.20 23.60 -1.55
N ASN A 3 27.49 22.98 -0.40
CA ASN A 3 28.25 23.60 0.69
C ASN A 3 29.72 23.89 0.34
N ALA A 4 30.19 23.38 -0.80
CA ALA A 4 31.51 23.64 -1.35
C ALA A 4 31.46 24.67 -2.51
N GLY A 5 30.34 25.38 -2.69
CA GLY A 5 30.19 26.49 -3.64
C GLY A 5 29.84 26.10 -5.08
N TRP A 6 29.57 24.82 -5.38
CA TRP A 6 29.31 24.39 -6.74
C TRP A 6 27.89 24.75 -7.21
N THR A 7 27.76 25.16 -8.47
CA THR A 7 26.45 25.39 -9.10
C THR A 7 25.77 24.06 -9.42
N TYR A 8 24.44 24.07 -9.59
CA TYR A 8 23.70 22.86 -9.96
C TYR A 8 24.12 22.32 -11.33
N GLN A 9 24.53 23.18 -12.26
CA GLN A 9 25.03 22.78 -13.57
C GLN A 9 26.36 22.02 -13.44
N GLN A 10 27.29 22.53 -12.64
CA GLN A 10 28.57 21.87 -12.39
C GLN A 10 28.40 20.49 -11.72
N ILE A 11 27.44 20.36 -10.80
CA ILE A 11 27.12 19.06 -10.17
C ILE A 11 26.50 18.11 -11.21
N ALA A 12 25.58 18.60 -12.04
CA ALA A 12 24.94 17.81 -13.10
C ALA A 12 25.99 17.28 -14.10
N ASP A 13 26.90 18.15 -14.55
CA ASP A 13 27.94 17.81 -15.50
C ASP A 13 28.95 16.83 -14.91
N HIS A 14 29.36 17.01 -13.65
CA HIS A 14 30.33 16.15 -12.97
C HIS A 14 29.81 14.73 -12.71
N TYR A 15 28.52 14.57 -12.40
CA TYR A 15 27.91 13.25 -12.14
C TYR A 15 27.13 12.67 -13.33
N HIS A 16 27.10 13.38 -14.46
CA HIS A 16 26.32 13.00 -15.64
C HIS A 16 24.83 12.73 -15.34
N ILE A 17 24.23 13.55 -14.48
CA ILE A 17 22.81 13.49 -14.11
C ILE A 17 22.08 14.76 -14.54
N SER A 18 20.75 14.70 -14.64
CA SER A 18 19.97 15.86 -15.02
C SER A 18 19.96 16.94 -13.93
N LEU A 19 19.85 18.20 -14.35
CA LEU A 19 19.66 19.34 -13.45
C LEU A 19 18.47 19.13 -12.49
N ARG A 20 17.40 18.47 -12.96
CA ARG A 20 16.24 18.11 -12.14
C ARG A 20 16.58 17.11 -11.03
N GLN A 21 17.44 16.12 -11.30
CA GLN A 21 17.90 15.17 -10.26
C GLN A 21 18.74 15.90 -9.20
N VAL A 22 19.61 16.83 -9.61
CA VAL A 22 20.39 17.67 -8.69
C VAL A 22 19.49 18.52 -7.82
N GLN A 23 18.52 19.23 -8.42
CA GLN A 23 17.55 20.04 -7.69
C GLN A 23 16.78 19.17 -6.69
N TYR A 24 16.24 18.03 -7.12
CA TYR A 24 15.50 17.11 -6.26
C TYR A 24 16.34 16.61 -5.08
N ALA A 25 17.59 16.20 -5.32
CA ALA A 25 18.48 15.70 -4.28
C ALA A 25 18.85 16.77 -3.24
N VAL A 26 18.95 18.04 -3.66
CA VAL A 26 19.30 19.16 -2.78
C VAL A 26 18.09 19.66 -1.97
N THR A 27 16.88 19.63 -2.55
CA THR A 27 15.66 20.14 -1.89
C THR A 27 14.92 19.09 -1.08
N THR A 28 15.09 17.80 -1.41
CA THR A 28 14.41 16.70 -0.72
C THR A 28 15.24 16.24 0.47
N GLN A 29 14.57 15.97 1.59
CA GLN A 29 15.21 15.37 2.76
C GLN A 29 15.84 14.02 2.38
N ALA A 30 17.11 13.81 2.74
CA ALA A 30 17.85 12.60 2.42
C ALA A 30 17.35 11.33 3.15
N THR A 31 16.23 11.42 3.87
CA THR A 31 15.61 10.29 4.57
C THR A 31 15.03 9.32 3.55
N PRO A 32 15.47 8.05 3.51
CA PRO A 32 14.92 7.07 2.59
C PRO A 32 13.42 6.87 2.83
N ARG A 33 12.60 7.20 1.83
CA ARG A 33 11.16 6.91 1.84
C ARG A 33 10.87 5.67 1.03
N ARG A 34 10.33 4.62 1.68
CA ARG A 34 9.85 3.44 0.96
C ARG A 34 8.64 3.81 0.11
N ARG A 35 8.55 3.29 -1.11
CA ARG A 35 7.34 3.40 -1.93
C ARG A 35 6.18 2.73 -1.20
N SER A 36 5.00 3.35 -1.26
CA SER A 36 3.78 2.67 -0.84
C SER A 36 3.57 1.44 -1.71
N GLY A 37 3.27 0.31 -1.06
CA GLY A 37 2.86 -0.90 -1.75
C GLY A 37 1.46 -0.75 -2.36
N ARG A 38 1.00 -1.81 -3.03
CA ARG A 38 -0.38 -1.88 -3.53
C ARG A 38 -1.37 -1.74 -2.36
N PRO A 39 -2.38 -0.86 -2.45
CA PRO A 39 -3.38 -0.74 -1.41
C PRO A 39 -4.21 -2.04 -1.27
N PRO A 40 -4.81 -2.28 -0.10
CA PRO A 40 -5.77 -3.37 0.09
C PRO A 40 -6.93 -3.28 -0.93
N LEU A 41 -7.46 -4.44 -1.32
CA LEU A 41 -8.61 -4.50 -2.24
C LEU A 41 -9.93 -4.15 -1.57
N LEU A 42 -10.09 -4.51 -0.28
CA LEU A 42 -11.26 -4.18 0.51
C LEU A 42 -11.04 -2.85 1.23
N THR A 43 -12.08 -2.02 1.27
CA THR A 43 -12.11 -0.81 2.11
C THR A 43 -12.25 -1.19 3.59
N GLN A 44 -11.95 -0.26 4.48
CA GLN A 44 -12.07 -0.49 5.92
C GLN A 44 -13.50 -0.91 6.33
N LEU A 45 -14.52 -0.26 5.77
CA LEU A 45 -15.93 -0.60 6.02
C LEU A 45 -16.28 -2.02 5.56
N GLN A 46 -15.76 -2.45 4.41
CA GLN A 46 -15.95 -3.82 3.92
C GLN A 46 -15.24 -4.85 4.80
N VAL A 47 -14.11 -4.49 5.41
CA VAL A 47 -13.44 -5.37 6.37
C VAL A 47 -14.28 -5.51 7.64
N GLU A 48 -14.89 -4.42 8.12
CA GLU A 48 -15.79 -4.45 9.28
C GLU A 48 -17.04 -5.29 9.03
N GLU A 49 -17.69 -5.12 7.87
CA GLU A 49 -18.85 -5.93 7.46
C GLU A 49 -18.47 -7.42 7.32
N LEU A 50 -17.28 -7.71 6.79
CA LEU A 50 -16.76 -9.07 6.71
C LEU A 50 -16.53 -9.69 8.10
N ILE A 51 -15.96 -8.93 9.03
CA ILE A 51 -15.73 -9.38 10.41
C ILE A 51 -17.06 -9.64 11.12
N GLU A 52 -18.01 -8.72 10.99
CA GLU A 52 -19.35 -8.88 11.54
C GLU A 52 -19.99 -10.17 11.01
N PHE A 53 -19.96 -10.40 9.70
CA PHE A 53 -20.51 -11.60 9.07
C PHE A 53 -19.92 -12.90 9.63
N ILE A 54 -18.59 -12.99 9.78
CA ILE A 54 -17.94 -14.22 10.28
C ILE A 54 -18.07 -14.40 11.79
N THR A 55 -18.25 -13.30 12.55
CA THR A 55 -18.35 -13.35 14.02
C THR A 55 -19.78 -13.54 14.49
N ALA A 56 -20.77 -13.03 13.76
CA ALA A 56 -22.19 -13.05 14.11
C ALA A 56 -22.77 -14.46 14.25
N SER A 57 -22.24 -15.47 13.53
CA SER A 57 -22.78 -16.82 13.61
C SER A 57 -21.74 -17.93 13.41
N LYS A 58 -22.03 -19.13 13.95
CA LYS A 58 -21.24 -20.34 13.69
C LYS A 58 -21.21 -20.72 12.20
N ILE A 59 -22.27 -20.39 11.47
CA ILE A 59 -22.39 -20.67 10.03
C ILE A 59 -21.44 -19.77 9.25
N GLY A 60 -21.46 -18.45 9.51
CA GLY A 60 -20.54 -17.50 8.89
C GLY A 60 -19.08 -17.85 9.18
N ARG A 61 -18.76 -18.18 10.44
CA ARG A 61 -17.41 -18.57 10.86
C ARG A 61 -16.86 -19.81 10.15
N ARG A 62 -17.72 -20.80 9.88
CA ARG A 62 -17.35 -22.07 9.23
C ARG A 62 -17.56 -22.04 7.71
N MET A 63 -18.02 -20.92 7.16
CA MET A 63 -18.26 -20.78 5.74
C MET A 63 -16.94 -20.80 4.97
N ALA A 64 -16.89 -21.53 3.85
CA ALA A 64 -15.74 -21.51 2.98
C ALA A 64 -15.50 -20.09 2.42
N LEU A 65 -14.27 -19.60 2.49
CA LEU A 65 -13.91 -18.22 2.12
C LEU A 65 -14.38 -17.81 0.72
N LYS A 66 -14.36 -18.75 -0.25
CA LYS A 66 -14.85 -18.53 -1.62
C LYS A 66 -16.35 -18.23 -1.73
N LYS A 67 -17.16 -18.64 -0.74
CA LYS A 67 -18.62 -18.43 -0.71
C LYS A 67 -19.00 -17.13 0.00
N ILE A 68 -18.12 -16.57 0.82
CA ILE A 68 -18.39 -15.35 1.59
C ILE A 68 -18.68 -14.15 0.67
N PRO A 69 -17.93 -13.89 -0.43
CA PRO A 69 -18.28 -12.82 -1.36
C PRO A 69 -19.69 -12.97 -1.91
N GLN A 70 -20.09 -14.20 -2.30
CA GLN A 70 -21.42 -14.46 -2.82
C GLN A 70 -22.52 -14.22 -1.77
N ALA A 71 -22.27 -14.60 -0.52
CA ALA A 71 -23.21 -14.36 0.59
C ALA A 71 -23.39 -12.86 0.91
N LEU A 72 -22.34 -12.05 0.69
CA LEU A 72 -22.35 -10.60 0.90
C LEU A 72 -22.67 -9.81 -0.38
N GLY A 73 -22.95 -10.47 -1.50
CA GLY A 73 -23.21 -9.82 -2.79
C GLY A 73 -21.99 -9.14 -3.42
N TRP A 74 -20.77 -9.53 -3.02
CA TRP A 74 -19.52 -8.96 -3.51
C TRP A 74 -18.88 -9.78 -4.63
N SER A 75 -18.18 -9.10 -5.53
CA SER A 75 -17.39 -9.71 -6.62
C SER A 75 -15.90 -9.83 -6.27
N PHE A 76 -15.57 -10.12 -5.01
CA PHE A 76 -14.18 -10.29 -4.57
C PHE A 76 -13.70 -11.74 -4.70
N SER A 77 -12.40 -11.91 -4.94
CA SER A 77 -11.78 -13.24 -4.95
C SER A 77 -11.57 -13.77 -3.53
N GLU A 78 -11.45 -15.10 -3.41
CA GLU A 78 -11.11 -15.74 -2.13
C GLU A 78 -9.83 -15.16 -1.52
N GLY A 79 -8.83 -14.85 -2.36
CA GLY A 79 -7.56 -14.27 -1.93
C GLY A 79 -7.72 -12.88 -1.29
N ALA A 80 -8.69 -12.08 -1.77
CA ALA A 80 -8.99 -10.78 -1.18
C ALA A 80 -9.59 -10.92 0.23
N ILE A 81 -10.54 -11.83 0.40
CA ILE A 81 -11.16 -12.14 1.70
C ILE A 81 -10.11 -12.68 2.69
N ARG A 82 -9.31 -13.66 2.26
CA ARG A 82 -8.25 -14.24 3.09
C ARG A 82 -7.23 -13.18 3.55
N THR A 83 -6.81 -12.31 2.64
CA THR A 83 -5.85 -11.25 2.94
C THR A 83 -6.46 -10.22 3.89
N ALA A 84 -7.72 -9.87 3.70
CA ALA A 84 -8.45 -8.95 4.60
C ALA A 84 -8.54 -9.50 6.02
N LEU A 85 -9.00 -10.75 6.18
CA LEU A 85 -9.08 -11.41 7.50
C LEU A 85 -7.72 -11.53 8.17
N ARG A 86 -6.69 -11.99 7.44
CA ARG A 86 -5.33 -12.09 7.97
C ARG A 86 -4.78 -10.75 8.46
N ARG A 87 -5.07 -9.65 7.74
CA ARG A 87 -4.64 -8.30 8.14
C ARG A 87 -5.44 -7.77 9.34
N ALA A 88 -6.67 -8.22 9.51
CA ALA A 88 -7.53 -7.92 10.66
C ALA A 88 -7.25 -8.80 11.88
N GLY A 89 -6.47 -9.88 11.74
CA GLY A 89 -6.10 -10.79 12.84
C GLY A 89 -6.99 -12.03 12.99
N TYR A 90 -7.71 -12.43 11.94
CA TYR A 90 -8.60 -13.61 11.89
C TYR A 90 -8.05 -14.72 10.99
#